data_AF-A0A939JNC6-F1
#
_entry.id   AF-A0A939JNC6-F1
#
_cell.length_a   1.000
_cell.length_b   1.000
_cell.length_c   1.000
_cell.angle_alpha   90.00
_cell.angle_beta   90.00
_cell.angle_gamma   90.00
#
_symmetry.space_group_name_H-M   'P 1'
#
loop_
_entity.id
_entity.type
_entity.pdbx_description
1 polymer ?
#
loop_
_entity_poly.entity_id
_entity_poly.type
_entity_poly.pdbx_seq_one_letter_code
_entity_poly.pdbx_strand_id
1 'polypeptide(L)'
;RRLVPQALVVAFLAGGTTAFVANDKAVRIDVDGTSRTLHTFAGDVEELLAEEGVATGEHDQVSPAPGTTLASGDEIEIRHGRPVALTIDGQRRQVWTTARTVDAALRQFGVRADGAYLSASRSSAIARHGLSLDVRTERSVTFMADGRERTIRTNAATVREAVDEAGITLHDQDTTSVPADSFPRDGQTITVMRITGTREVREEPIPFATEKSSDSTVFAGTEVVAEQGKEGMRKVTYALRTVNGVKQKPKKIAEEVVREPEKQVVKVG
;
A
#
# COMPACT_ATOMS: atom_id res chain seq x y z
N ARG A 1 -16.41 -100.03 -35.02
CA ARG A 1 -15.30 -100.40 -34.11
C ARG A 1 -14.47 -99.15 -33.85
N ARG A 2 -14.30 -98.79 -32.57
CA ARG A 2 -13.23 -97.96 -31.96
C ARG A 2 -13.29 -96.44 -32.27
N LEU A 3 -13.85 -95.63 -31.36
CA LEU A 3 -13.26 -95.01 -30.14
C LEU A 3 -12.50 -93.70 -30.45
N VAL A 4 -13.08 -92.58 -30.01
CA VAL A 4 -12.52 -91.21 -29.84
C VAL A 4 -11.60 -91.21 -28.60
N PRO A 5 -10.49 -90.42 -28.50
CA PRO A 5 -10.47 -88.95 -28.19
C PRO A 5 -9.53 -88.15 -29.15
N GLN A 6 -9.78 -86.92 -29.63
CA GLN A 6 -10.25 -85.67 -28.99
C GLN A 6 -9.69 -85.44 -27.58
N ALA A 7 -8.44 -84.98 -27.50
CA ALA A 7 -7.96 -83.98 -26.54
C ALA A 7 -6.44 -83.82 -26.68
N LEU A 8 -5.98 -82.68 -27.19
CA LEU A 8 -4.69 -82.11 -26.78
C LEU A 8 -4.90 -80.62 -26.54
N VAL A 9 -5.51 -80.39 -25.38
CA VAL A 9 -5.13 -79.40 -24.38
C VAL A 9 -4.60 -78.08 -24.95
N VAL A 10 -5.54 -77.14 -25.04
CA VAL A 10 -5.34 -75.72 -24.75
C VAL A 10 -4.60 -75.60 -23.42
N ALA A 11 -3.29 -75.39 -23.45
CA ALA A 11 -2.52 -74.99 -22.29
C ALA A 11 -1.41 -74.04 -22.74
N PHE A 12 -1.79 -72.81 -23.08
CA PHE A 12 -0.91 -71.62 -22.94
C PHE A 12 -1.66 -70.27 -23.09
N LEU A 13 -2.99 -70.27 -23.31
CA LEU A 13 -3.78 -69.03 -23.42
C LEU A 13 -4.66 -68.70 -22.21
N ALA A 14 -4.76 -69.60 -21.22
CA ALA A 14 -5.55 -69.36 -19.99
C ALA A 14 -4.70 -68.84 -18.80
N GLY A 15 -3.37 -68.81 -18.92
CA GLY A 15 -2.49 -68.24 -17.89
C GLY A 15 -2.30 -66.73 -18.01
N GLY A 16 -2.61 -66.14 -19.16
CA GLY A 16 -2.46 -64.70 -19.41
C GLY A 16 -3.58 -63.86 -18.82
N THR A 17 -4.79 -64.41 -18.65
CA THR A 17 -5.96 -63.65 -18.18
C THR A 17 -6.08 -63.59 -16.66
N THR A 18 -5.55 -64.57 -15.91
CA THR A 18 -5.60 -64.57 -14.44
C THR A 18 -4.56 -63.66 -13.79
N ALA A 19 -3.40 -63.46 -14.42
CA ALA A 19 -2.40 -62.48 -13.95
C ALA A 19 -2.90 -61.03 -14.11
N PHE A 20 -3.75 -60.77 -15.12
CA PHE A 20 -4.34 -59.45 -15.37
C PHE A 20 -5.30 -58.99 -14.28
N VAL A 21 -5.99 -59.90 -13.59
CA VAL A 21 -6.91 -59.53 -12.49
C VAL A 21 -6.14 -59.32 -11.17
N ALA A 22 -4.98 -59.95 -10.99
CA ALA A 22 -4.25 -59.95 -9.73
C ALA A 22 -3.56 -58.62 -9.39
N ASN A 23 -3.37 -57.71 -10.36
CA ASN A 23 -2.70 -56.42 -10.14
C ASN A 23 -3.64 -55.21 -10.23
N ASP A 24 -4.94 -55.42 -10.42
CA ASP A 24 -5.95 -54.35 -10.40
C ASP A 24 -6.06 -53.76 -8.99
N LYS A 25 -5.96 -52.43 -8.88
CA LYS A 25 -6.04 -51.70 -7.61
C LYS A 25 -7.22 -50.76 -7.65
N ALA A 26 -8.09 -50.84 -6.65
CA ALA A 26 -9.13 -49.85 -6.43
C ALA A 26 -8.55 -48.73 -5.57
N VAL A 27 -8.45 -47.53 -6.12
CA VAL A 27 -7.75 -46.40 -5.50
C VAL A 27 -8.68 -45.19 -5.46
N ARG A 28 -8.65 -44.42 -4.37
CA ARG A 28 -9.39 -43.15 -4.28
C ARG A 28 -8.44 -42.00 -4.58
N ILE A 29 -8.81 -41.16 -5.55
CA ILE A 29 -8.09 -39.94 -5.88
C ILE A 29 -8.95 -38.72 -5.51
N ASP A 30 -8.38 -37.78 -4.77
CA ASP A 30 -8.95 -36.47 -4.46
C ASP A 30 -8.11 -35.37 -5.11
N VAL A 31 -8.68 -34.71 -6.12
CA VAL A 31 -8.08 -33.55 -6.78
C VAL A 31 -8.80 -32.28 -6.34
N ASP A 32 -8.11 -31.41 -5.61
CA ASP A 32 -8.63 -30.13 -5.11
C ASP A 32 -10.01 -30.23 -4.39
N GLY A 33 -10.24 -31.30 -3.65
CA GLY A 33 -11.46 -31.61 -2.88
C GLY A 33 -12.54 -32.31 -3.71
N THR A 34 -12.23 -32.73 -4.93
CA THR A 34 -13.10 -33.55 -5.77
C THR A 34 -12.59 -34.98 -5.73
N SER A 35 -13.25 -35.84 -4.94
CA SER A 35 -12.90 -37.25 -4.84
C SER A 35 -13.60 -38.11 -5.89
N ARG A 36 -12.89 -39.11 -6.41
CA ARG A 36 -13.46 -40.24 -7.15
C ARG A 36 -12.66 -41.52 -6.86
N THR A 37 -13.31 -42.66 -7.04
CA THR A 37 -12.64 -43.98 -6.98
C THR A 37 -12.43 -44.48 -8.39
N LEU A 38 -11.25 -45.02 -8.67
CA LEU A 38 -10.87 -45.58 -9.96
C LEU A 38 -10.16 -46.92 -9.78
N HIS A 39 -10.08 -47.67 -10.87
CA HIS A 39 -9.29 -48.88 -10.97
C HIS A 39 -8.05 -48.59 -11.81
N THR A 40 -6.88 -48.97 -11.33
CA THR A 40 -5.59 -48.73 -12.00
C THR A 40 -4.65 -49.93 -11.85
N PHE A 41 -3.70 -50.02 -12.78
CA PHE A 41 -2.58 -50.97 -12.73
C PHE A 41 -1.26 -50.29 -12.39
N ALA A 42 -1.25 -48.97 -12.19
CA ALA A 42 -0.08 -48.20 -11.84
C ALA A 42 0.65 -48.80 -10.63
N GLY A 43 1.98 -48.88 -10.74
CA GLY A 43 2.86 -49.36 -9.69
C GLY A 43 3.05 -48.34 -8.58
N ASP A 44 2.96 -47.05 -8.88
CA ASP A 44 3.17 -45.97 -7.93
C ASP A 44 2.32 -44.72 -8.23
N VAL A 45 2.37 -43.75 -7.30
CA VAL A 45 1.62 -42.50 -7.37
C VAL A 45 1.97 -41.68 -8.62
N GLU A 46 3.23 -41.67 -9.07
CA GLU A 46 3.63 -40.86 -10.23
C GLU A 46 3.03 -41.41 -11.53
N GLU A 47 3.10 -42.74 -11.71
CA GLU A 47 2.48 -43.43 -12.84
C GLU A 47 0.96 -43.20 -12.88
N LEU A 48 0.27 -43.32 -11.73
CA LEU A 48 -1.17 -43.08 -11.65
C LEU A 48 -1.54 -41.64 -12.07
N LEU A 49 -0.79 -40.64 -11.62
CA LEU A 49 -1.07 -39.24 -11.98
C LEU A 49 -0.86 -38.99 -13.48
N ALA A 50 0.14 -39.63 -14.09
CA ALA A 50 0.37 -39.57 -15.52
C ALA A 50 -0.75 -40.25 -16.32
N GLU A 51 -1.22 -41.43 -15.89
CA GLU A 51 -2.36 -42.14 -16.50
C GLU A 51 -3.64 -41.29 -16.47
N GLU A 52 -3.92 -40.62 -15.35
CA GLU A 52 -5.10 -39.78 -15.16
C GLU A 52 -4.95 -38.37 -15.77
N GLY A 53 -3.80 -38.05 -16.37
CA GLY A 53 -3.53 -36.74 -16.96
C GLY A 53 -3.49 -35.59 -15.94
N VAL A 54 -3.16 -35.89 -14.69
CA VAL A 54 -3.07 -34.90 -13.61
C VAL A 54 -1.64 -34.35 -13.56
N ALA A 55 -1.44 -33.21 -14.22
CA ALA A 55 -0.15 -32.50 -14.17
C ALA A 55 0.05 -31.83 -12.80
N THR A 56 1.23 -32.00 -12.22
CA THR A 56 1.63 -31.39 -10.95
C THR A 56 2.81 -30.43 -11.15
N GLY A 57 2.83 -29.34 -10.39
CA GLY A 57 3.89 -28.33 -10.40
C GLY A 57 4.66 -28.24 -9.07
N GLU A 58 5.69 -27.39 -9.04
CA GLU A 58 6.57 -27.19 -7.87
C GLU A 58 5.84 -26.79 -6.58
N HIS A 59 4.70 -26.09 -6.72
CA HIS A 59 3.92 -25.58 -5.59
C HIS A 59 2.69 -26.45 -5.25
N ASP A 60 2.58 -27.60 -5.89
CA ASP A 60 1.51 -28.56 -5.64
C ASP A 60 1.92 -29.50 -4.50
N GLN A 61 0.93 -29.98 -3.77
CA GLN A 61 1.10 -31.01 -2.74
C GLN A 61 0.44 -32.30 -3.22
N VAL A 62 1.22 -33.37 -3.24
CA VAL A 62 0.76 -34.74 -3.54
C VAL A 62 1.04 -35.59 -2.31
N SER A 63 0.02 -36.29 -1.82
CA SER A 63 0.13 -37.23 -0.71
C SER A 63 -0.61 -38.52 -1.04
N PRO A 64 0.02 -39.71 -0.94
CA PRO A 64 1.45 -39.95 -0.70
C PRO A 64 2.37 -39.32 -1.76
N ALA A 65 3.67 -39.23 -1.49
CA ALA A 65 4.62 -38.55 -2.38
C ALA A 65 4.71 -39.26 -3.75
N PRO A 66 5.06 -38.54 -4.84
CA PRO A 66 5.35 -39.16 -6.14
C PRO A 66 6.37 -40.31 -6.00
N GLY A 67 6.16 -41.41 -6.71
CA GLY A 67 6.97 -42.64 -6.63
C GLY A 67 6.68 -43.56 -5.44
N THR A 68 5.73 -43.21 -4.56
CA THR A 68 5.25 -44.14 -3.51
C THR A 68 4.48 -45.28 -4.15
N THR A 69 4.84 -46.53 -3.84
CA THR A 69 4.15 -47.73 -4.35
C THR A 69 2.66 -47.74 -3.98
N LEU A 70 1.80 -48.06 -4.95
CA LEU A 70 0.36 -48.11 -4.76
C LEU A 70 -0.15 -49.51 -4.38
N ALA A 71 -1.08 -49.54 -3.44
CA ALA A 71 -1.88 -50.70 -3.05
C ALA A 71 -3.38 -50.43 -3.26
N SER A 72 -4.16 -51.51 -3.36
CA SER A 72 -5.62 -51.40 -3.41
C SER A 72 -6.15 -50.89 -2.07
N GLY A 73 -7.01 -49.89 -2.12
CA GLY A 73 -7.55 -49.17 -0.96
C GLY A 73 -6.82 -47.87 -0.63
N ASP A 74 -5.73 -47.54 -1.31
CA ASP A 74 -4.99 -46.30 -1.08
C ASP A 74 -5.82 -45.06 -1.42
N GLU A 75 -5.57 -43.98 -0.69
CA GLU A 75 -6.12 -42.65 -0.95
C GLU A 75 -4.98 -41.71 -1.37
N ILE A 76 -5.13 -41.04 -2.52
CA ILE A 76 -4.20 -40.04 -3.02
C ILE A 76 -4.90 -38.69 -3.00
N GLU A 77 -4.29 -37.74 -2.31
CA GLU A 77 -4.70 -36.35 -2.25
C GLU A 77 -3.75 -35.47 -3.06
N ILE A 78 -4.33 -34.69 -3.96
CA ILE A 78 -3.64 -33.69 -4.77
C ILE A 78 -4.24 -32.33 -4.45
N ARG A 79 -3.38 -31.39 -4.07
CA ARG A 79 -3.72 -30.00 -3.82
C ARG A 79 -2.84 -29.11 -4.69
N HIS A 80 -3.44 -28.46 -5.68
CA HIS A 80 -2.68 -27.60 -6.59
C HIS A 80 -2.36 -26.27 -5.92
N GLY A 81 -1.14 -25.81 -6.12
CA GLY A 81 -0.64 -24.49 -5.77
C GLY A 81 -1.35 -23.42 -6.59
N ARG A 82 -1.74 -22.36 -5.89
CA ARG A 82 -2.46 -21.21 -6.44
C ARG A 82 -1.66 -19.96 -6.14
N PRO A 83 -1.27 -19.18 -7.16
CA PRO A 83 -0.52 -17.96 -6.93
C PRO A 83 -1.45 -16.87 -6.39
N VAL A 84 -1.03 -16.16 -5.35
CA VAL A 84 -1.75 -15.01 -4.80
C VAL A 84 -0.85 -13.79 -4.88
N ALA A 85 -1.29 -12.78 -5.62
CA ALA A 85 -0.69 -11.45 -5.60
C ALA A 85 -1.26 -10.69 -4.40
N LEU A 86 -0.56 -10.78 -3.27
CA LEU A 86 -1.01 -10.26 -1.99
C LEU A 86 -0.42 -8.88 -1.73
N THR A 87 -1.26 -7.88 -1.51
CA THR A 87 -0.88 -6.56 -1.03
C THR A 87 -1.36 -6.43 0.41
N ILE A 88 -0.44 -6.20 1.36
CA ILE A 88 -0.78 -5.94 2.76
C ILE A 88 -0.32 -4.53 3.09
N ASP A 89 -1.25 -3.65 3.45
CA ASP A 89 -0.93 -2.29 3.90
C ASP A 89 -0.01 -1.55 2.88
N GLY A 90 -0.30 -1.75 1.58
CA GLY A 90 0.46 -1.20 0.46
C GLY A 90 1.72 -1.98 0.06
N GLN A 91 2.14 -2.98 0.83
CA GLN A 91 3.30 -3.83 0.49
C GLN A 91 2.88 -5.03 -0.35
N ARG A 92 3.33 -5.06 -1.61
CA ARG A 92 3.04 -6.15 -2.56
C ARG A 92 4.02 -7.32 -2.42
N ARG A 93 3.48 -8.55 -2.46
CA ARG A 93 4.23 -9.82 -2.45
C ARG A 93 3.52 -10.84 -3.34
N GLN A 94 4.28 -11.77 -3.90
CA GLN A 94 3.72 -12.94 -4.59
C GLN A 94 3.96 -14.16 -3.70
N VAL A 95 2.88 -14.87 -3.38
CA VAL A 95 2.89 -16.05 -2.50
C VAL A 95 2.08 -17.18 -3.13
N TRP A 96 2.30 -18.40 -2.69
CA TRP A 96 1.59 -19.59 -3.18
C TRP A 96 0.85 -20.28 -2.04
N THR A 97 -0.32 -20.81 -2.33
CA THR A 97 -1.15 -21.55 -1.36
C THR A 97 -1.87 -22.69 -2.04
N THR A 98 -2.08 -23.79 -1.32
CA THR A 98 -2.96 -24.88 -1.75
C THR A 98 -4.42 -24.65 -1.30
N ALA A 99 -4.67 -23.61 -0.49
CA ALA A 99 -5.98 -23.27 0.00
C ALA A 99 -6.93 -22.82 -1.12
N ARG A 100 -8.18 -23.27 -1.04
CA ARG A 100 -9.20 -22.99 -2.06
C ARG A 100 -9.95 -21.68 -1.85
N THR A 101 -9.81 -21.04 -0.69
CA THR A 101 -10.55 -19.82 -0.32
C THR A 101 -9.63 -18.77 0.26
N VAL A 102 -9.97 -17.49 0.10
CA VAL A 102 -9.25 -16.35 0.66
C VAL A 102 -8.98 -16.51 2.17
N ASP A 103 -9.99 -16.88 2.95
CA ASP A 103 -9.91 -17.05 4.39
C ASP A 103 -8.87 -18.10 4.82
N ALA A 104 -8.91 -19.28 4.20
CA ALA A 104 -7.93 -20.34 4.44
C ALA A 104 -6.50 -19.94 4.00
N ALA A 105 -6.36 -19.22 2.88
CA ALA A 105 -5.06 -18.71 2.44
C ALA A 105 -4.48 -17.68 3.41
N LEU A 106 -5.29 -16.71 3.87
CA LEU A 106 -4.86 -15.70 4.86
C LEU A 106 -4.42 -16.34 6.17
N ARG A 107 -5.12 -17.39 6.65
CA ARG A 107 -4.68 -18.19 7.80
C ARG A 107 -3.32 -18.85 7.56
N GLN A 108 -3.13 -19.48 6.40
CA GLN A 108 -1.85 -20.11 6.05
C GLN A 108 -0.70 -19.09 6.00
N PHE A 109 -0.96 -17.88 5.51
CA PHE A 109 0.02 -16.79 5.46
C PHE A 109 0.23 -16.09 6.81
N GLY A 110 -0.53 -16.44 7.85
CA GLY A 110 -0.46 -15.78 9.17
C GLY A 110 -0.98 -14.33 9.14
N VAL A 111 -1.82 -13.98 8.17
CA VAL A 111 -2.38 -12.63 8.03
C VAL A 111 -3.64 -12.52 8.89
N ARG A 112 -3.63 -11.62 9.86
CA ARG A 112 -4.81 -11.30 10.68
C ARG A 112 -5.79 -10.51 9.83
N ALA A 113 -6.91 -11.13 9.49
CA ALA A 113 -7.95 -10.53 8.66
C ALA A 113 -9.11 -9.94 9.46
N ASP A 114 -9.15 -10.12 10.79
CA ASP A 114 -10.23 -9.65 11.66
C ASP A 114 -10.26 -8.13 11.73
N GLY A 115 -11.42 -7.55 11.41
CA GLY A 115 -11.59 -6.11 11.21
C GLY A 115 -10.87 -5.54 9.97
N ALA A 116 -10.11 -6.36 9.23
CA ALA A 116 -9.39 -5.89 8.05
C ALA A 116 -10.34 -5.70 6.86
N TYR A 117 -10.07 -4.67 6.07
CA TYR A 117 -10.64 -4.55 4.73
C TYR A 117 -9.97 -5.58 3.81
N LEU A 118 -10.77 -6.25 2.99
CA LEU A 118 -10.33 -7.19 1.98
C LEU A 118 -10.93 -6.78 0.63
N SER A 119 -10.12 -6.78 -0.43
CA SER A 119 -10.62 -6.52 -1.80
C SER A 119 -11.47 -7.66 -2.38
N ALA A 120 -11.50 -8.82 -1.71
CA ALA A 120 -12.33 -9.97 -2.07
C ALA A 120 -12.93 -10.59 -0.79
N SER A 121 -14.09 -11.24 -0.93
CA SER A 121 -14.73 -11.93 0.19
C SER A 121 -13.82 -13.02 0.76
N ARG A 122 -13.87 -13.19 2.09
CA ARG A 122 -13.22 -14.32 2.81
C ARG A 122 -13.61 -15.68 2.23
N SER A 123 -14.85 -15.83 1.80
CA SER A 123 -15.37 -17.06 1.20
C SER A 123 -15.07 -17.20 -0.30
N SER A 124 -14.49 -16.18 -0.94
CA SER A 124 -14.18 -16.25 -2.37
C SER A 124 -13.20 -17.37 -2.67
N ALA A 125 -13.51 -18.14 -3.71
CA ALA A 125 -12.63 -19.17 -4.21
C ALA A 125 -11.37 -18.54 -4.84
N ILE A 126 -10.23 -19.18 -4.63
CA ILE A 126 -8.97 -18.86 -5.32
C ILE A 126 -8.88 -19.83 -6.49
N ALA A 127 -8.88 -19.32 -7.72
CA ALA A 127 -8.76 -20.15 -8.91
C ALA A 127 -7.33 -20.70 -9.08
N ARG A 128 -7.14 -21.70 -9.94
CA ARG A 128 -5.80 -22.26 -10.22
C ARG A 128 -4.86 -21.23 -10.87
N HIS A 129 -5.41 -20.30 -11.64
CA HIS A 129 -4.65 -19.17 -12.21
C HIS A 129 -4.36 -18.07 -11.18
N GLY A 130 -4.86 -18.21 -9.94
CA GLY A 130 -4.55 -17.33 -8.82
C GLY A 130 -5.63 -16.31 -8.48
N LEU A 131 -5.25 -15.38 -7.61
CA LEU A 131 -6.08 -14.25 -7.15
C LEU A 131 -5.20 -13.04 -6.81
N SER A 132 -5.67 -11.83 -7.11
CA SER A 132 -5.10 -10.60 -6.54
C SER A 132 -5.91 -10.20 -5.31
N LEU A 133 -5.23 -9.98 -4.19
CA LEU A 133 -5.86 -9.68 -2.91
C LEU A 133 -5.17 -8.51 -2.24
N ASP A 134 -5.92 -7.44 -1.99
CA ASP A 134 -5.51 -6.31 -1.16
C ASP A 134 -6.12 -6.45 0.23
N VAL A 135 -5.27 -6.33 1.24
CA VAL A 135 -5.59 -6.44 2.66
C VAL A 135 -5.12 -5.15 3.34
N ARG A 136 -6.07 -4.43 3.94
CA ARG A 136 -5.75 -3.29 4.80
C ARG A 136 -6.13 -3.66 6.22
N THR A 137 -5.12 -3.82 7.07
CA THR A 137 -5.29 -4.22 8.47
C THR A 137 -6.18 -3.24 9.24
N GLU A 138 -6.90 -3.71 10.26
CA GLU A 138 -7.55 -2.77 11.19
C GLU A 138 -6.49 -2.10 12.06
N ARG A 139 -6.63 -0.80 12.27
CA ARG A 139 -5.75 -0.04 13.17
C ARG A 139 -6.52 1.01 13.93
N SER A 140 -6.05 1.30 15.14
CA SER A 140 -6.56 2.38 15.99
C SER A 140 -5.72 3.63 15.79
N VAL A 141 -6.34 4.75 15.43
CA VAL A 141 -5.67 6.04 15.22
C VAL A 141 -6.34 7.09 16.07
N THR A 142 -5.54 7.89 16.76
CA THR A 142 -6.01 9.00 17.60
C THR A 142 -5.78 10.32 16.90
N PHE A 143 -6.81 11.13 16.78
CA PHE A 143 -6.75 12.49 16.24
C PHE A 143 -6.89 13.54 17.32
N MET A 144 -5.98 14.50 17.33
CA MET A 144 -6.06 15.70 18.16
C MET A 144 -6.45 16.89 17.28
N ALA A 145 -7.68 17.38 17.41
CA ALA A 145 -8.19 18.50 16.62
C ALA A 145 -9.03 19.42 17.50
N ASP A 146 -8.80 20.73 17.38
CA ASP A 146 -9.62 21.77 18.06
C ASP A 146 -9.77 21.54 19.57
N GLY A 147 -8.68 21.08 20.21
CA GLY A 147 -8.61 20.78 21.65
C GLY A 147 -9.34 19.49 22.07
N ARG A 148 -9.83 18.69 21.11
CA ARG A 148 -10.52 17.41 21.37
C ARG A 148 -9.71 16.23 20.84
N GLU A 149 -9.78 15.14 21.58
CA GLU A 149 -9.25 13.84 21.18
C GLU A 149 -10.36 13.00 20.56
N ARG A 150 -10.07 12.33 19.44
CA ARG A 150 -10.96 11.35 18.81
C ARG A 150 -10.16 10.13 18.37
N THR A 151 -10.51 8.97 18.91
CA THR A 151 -9.90 7.70 18.50
C THR A 151 -10.87 6.93 17.62
N ILE A 152 -10.40 6.48 16.46
CA ILE A 152 -11.17 5.64 15.55
C ILE A 152 -10.43 4.34 15.25
N ARG A 153 -11.19 3.29 14.92
CA ARG A 153 -10.67 2.12 14.23
C ARG A 153 -10.93 2.27 12.75
N THR A 154 -9.92 2.02 11.92
CA THR A 154 -9.97 2.31 10.50
C THR A 154 -9.14 1.31 9.70
N ASN A 155 -9.47 1.17 8.42
CA ASN A 155 -8.64 0.48 7.42
C ASN A 155 -8.08 1.45 6.36
N ALA A 156 -8.18 2.76 6.60
CA ALA A 156 -7.80 3.82 5.67
C ALA A 156 -6.37 3.64 5.16
N ALA A 157 -6.17 3.79 3.85
CA ALA A 157 -4.85 3.70 3.23
C ALA A 157 -4.02 4.97 3.50
N THR A 158 -4.66 6.08 3.84
CA THR A 158 -3.99 7.38 4.04
C THR A 158 -4.50 8.09 5.29
N VAL A 159 -3.66 8.97 5.85
CA VAL A 159 -4.04 9.84 6.96
C VAL A 159 -5.23 10.73 6.59
N ARG A 160 -5.32 11.21 5.33
CA ARG A 160 -6.44 12.02 4.85
C ARG A 160 -7.76 11.26 4.97
N GLU A 161 -7.82 10.04 4.45
CA GLU A 161 -9.01 9.18 4.53
C GLU A 161 -9.38 8.92 6.00
N ALA A 162 -8.40 8.64 6.87
CA ALA A 162 -8.64 8.43 8.30
C ALA A 162 -9.13 9.70 9.02
N VAL A 163 -8.65 10.88 8.65
CA VAL A 163 -9.10 12.18 9.18
C VAL A 163 -10.57 12.44 8.79
N ASP A 164 -10.92 12.16 7.54
CA ASP A 164 -12.29 12.28 7.04
C ASP A 164 -13.23 11.29 7.76
N GLU A 165 -12.81 10.03 7.95
CA GLU A 165 -13.54 9.02 8.73
C GLU A 165 -13.73 9.41 10.20
N ALA A 166 -12.76 10.12 10.79
CA ALA A 166 -12.89 10.69 12.14
C ALA A 166 -13.88 11.86 12.22
N GLY A 167 -14.50 12.24 11.09
CA GLY A 167 -15.42 13.36 10.97
C GLY A 167 -14.74 14.70 11.19
N ILE A 168 -13.46 14.81 10.81
CA ILE A 168 -12.68 16.05 10.91
C ILE A 168 -12.43 16.55 9.49
N THR A 169 -13.10 17.62 9.09
CA THR A 169 -12.85 18.23 7.79
C THR A 169 -11.63 19.16 7.88
N LEU A 170 -10.67 18.98 6.98
CA LEU A 170 -9.55 19.92 6.78
C LEU A 170 -10.00 21.05 5.83
N HIS A 171 -9.66 22.30 6.18
CA HIS A 171 -10.00 23.47 5.36
C HIS A 171 -8.74 24.18 4.86
N ASP A 172 -8.81 24.79 3.67
CA ASP A 172 -7.79 25.69 3.11
C ASP A 172 -6.34 25.20 3.25
N GLN A 173 -5.65 25.69 4.29
CA GLN A 173 -4.24 25.44 4.56
C GLN A 173 -4.01 24.44 5.71
N ASP A 174 -5.08 23.91 6.29
CA ASP A 174 -5.03 22.92 7.36
C ASP A 174 -4.23 21.70 6.93
N THR A 175 -3.49 21.16 7.88
CA THR A 175 -2.66 19.99 7.63
C THR A 175 -2.57 19.14 8.89
N THR A 176 -1.99 17.96 8.76
CA THR A 176 -1.75 17.02 9.85
C THR A 176 -0.29 17.04 10.28
N SER A 177 0.00 16.56 11.50
CA SER A 177 1.37 16.44 12.02
C SER A 177 2.25 15.49 11.20
N VAL A 178 1.63 14.63 10.39
CA VAL A 178 2.25 13.76 9.40
C VAL A 178 1.66 14.03 8.02
N PRO A 179 2.32 13.64 6.90
CA PRO A 179 1.78 13.85 5.56
C PRO A 179 0.41 13.20 5.39
N ALA A 180 -0.53 13.92 4.77
CA ALA A 180 -1.91 13.46 4.61
C ALA A 180 -2.05 12.23 3.69
N ASP A 181 -1.09 12.00 2.80
CA ASP A 181 -0.96 10.85 1.91
C ASP A 181 -0.19 9.68 2.55
N SER A 182 0.42 9.87 3.71
CA SER A 182 1.12 8.79 4.41
C SER A 182 0.16 7.76 4.97
N PHE A 183 0.65 6.53 5.14
CA PHE A 183 -0.12 5.44 5.72
C PHE A 183 -0.16 5.58 7.26
N PRO A 184 -1.36 5.60 7.89
CA PRO A 184 -1.47 5.72 9.34
C PRO A 184 -1.05 4.43 10.04
N ARG A 185 -0.31 4.54 11.14
CA ARG A 185 0.15 3.39 11.95
C ARG A 185 -0.82 3.09 13.09
N ASP A 186 -0.84 1.84 13.53
CA ASP A 186 -1.61 1.45 14.71
C ASP A 186 -1.10 2.15 15.97
N GLY A 187 -2.02 2.66 16.79
CA GLY A 187 -1.76 3.47 17.98
C GLY A 187 -1.21 4.88 17.70
N GLN A 188 -1.16 5.34 16.44
CA GLN A 188 -0.59 6.64 16.11
C GLN A 188 -1.48 7.80 16.55
N THR A 189 -0.89 8.80 17.18
CA THR A 189 -1.54 10.11 17.42
C THR A 189 -1.19 11.09 16.30
N ILE A 190 -2.22 11.68 15.70
CA ILE A 190 -2.13 12.65 14.61
C ILE A 190 -2.78 13.95 15.04
N THR A 191 -2.01 15.04 15.03
CA THR A 191 -2.54 16.37 15.37
C THR A 191 -2.95 17.10 14.11
N VAL A 192 -4.18 17.61 14.09
CA VAL A 192 -4.67 18.52 13.06
C VAL A 192 -4.22 19.93 13.42
N MET A 193 -3.56 20.58 12.46
CA MET A 193 -3.04 21.94 12.57
C MET A 193 -3.95 22.87 11.76
N ARG A 194 -4.72 23.70 12.46
CA ARG A 194 -5.57 24.73 11.86
C ARG A 194 -4.71 25.91 11.42
N ILE A 195 -4.71 26.23 10.13
CA ILE A 195 -3.82 27.24 9.57
C ILE A 195 -4.64 28.32 8.88
N THR A 196 -4.47 29.57 9.35
CA THR A 196 -5.03 30.74 8.68
C THR A 196 -3.91 31.64 8.18
N GLY A 197 -4.07 32.14 6.96
CA GLY A 197 -3.14 33.07 6.33
C GLY A 197 -3.84 34.39 5.99
N THR A 198 -3.24 35.51 6.36
CA THR A 198 -3.69 36.85 5.96
C THR A 198 -2.53 37.66 5.38
N ARG A 199 -2.87 38.72 4.65
CA ARG A 199 -1.90 39.69 4.14
C ARG A 199 -2.06 41.00 4.90
N GLU A 200 -0.95 41.59 5.29
CA GLU A 200 -0.90 42.90 5.93
C GLU A 200 0.02 43.80 5.10
N VAL A 201 -0.46 44.97 4.70
CA VAL A 201 0.35 45.99 4.01
C VAL A 201 0.78 47.02 5.04
N ARG A 202 2.08 47.27 5.14
CA ARG A 202 2.65 48.30 6.00
C ARG A 202 3.33 49.36 5.17
N GLU A 203 3.08 50.62 5.48
CA GLU A 203 3.84 51.73 4.94
C GLU A 203 5.10 51.94 5.80
N GLU A 204 6.25 51.94 5.15
CA GLU A 204 7.54 52.17 5.78
C GLU A 204 8.24 53.35 5.11
N PRO A 205 8.85 54.27 5.89
CA PRO A 205 9.62 55.36 5.32
C PRO A 205 10.91 54.83 4.67
N ILE A 206 11.31 55.47 3.58
CA ILE A 206 12.62 55.29 2.96
C ILE A 206 13.47 56.52 3.33
N PRO A 207 14.54 56.36 4.12
CA PRO A 207 15.44 57.47 4.44
C PRO A 207 16.00 58.13 3.18
N PHE A 208 16.17 59.45 3.21
CA PHE A 208 16.84 60.17 2.13
C PHE A 208 18.37 60.15 2.31
N ALA A 209 19.08 60.23 1.18
CA ALA A 209 20.52 60.42 1.18
C ALA A 209 20.88 61.91 1.33
N THR A 210 22.04 62.21 1.94
CA THR A 210 22.58 63.58 2.00
C THR A 210 23.77 63.70 1.05
N GLU A 211 23.70 64.64 0.10
CA GLU A 211 24.76 64.94 -0.85
C GLU A 211 25.44 66.26 -0.46
N LYS A 212 26.76 66.21 -0.26
CA LYS A 212 27.57 67.40 0.04
C LYS A 212 28.27 67.90 -1.22
N SER A 213 28.20 69.20 -1.48
CA SER A 213 28.80 69.85 -2.65
C SER A 213 29.57 71.10 -2.21
N SER A 214 30.82 71.26 -2.66
CA SER A 214 31.62 72.44 -2.30
C SER A 214 31.10 73.70 -3.00
N ASP A 215 31.09 74.82 -2.27
CA ASP A 215 30.64 76.12 -2.77
C ASP A 215 31.50 77.25 -2.20
N SER A 216 32.24 77.93 -3.08
CA SER A 216 33.15 79.02 -2.70
C SER A 216 32.46 80.26 -2.15
N THR A 217 31.13 80.34 -2.23
CA THR A 217 30.33 81.43 -1.65
C THR A 217 29.95 81.17 -0.19
N VAL A 218 30.12 79.94 0.29
CA VAL A 218 29.92 79.54 1.69
C VAL A 218 31.24 79.70 2.44
N PHE A 219 31.19 80.19 3.69
CA PHE A 219 32.41 80.40 4.48
C PHE A 219 33.07 79.07 4.83
N ALA A 220 34.41 79.05 4.73
CA ALA A 220 35.23 77.89 5.07
C ALA A 220 34.89 77.34 6.47
N GLY A 221 34.56 76.05 6.52
CA GLY A 221 34.19 75.37 7.77
C GLY A 221 32.72 75.50 8.18
N THR A 222 31.86 76.07 7.34
CA THR A 222 30.40 76.10 7.55
C THR A 222 29.67 75.21 6.55
N GLU A 223 28.50 74.69 6.96
CA GLU A 223 27.60 73.91 6.11
C GLU A 223 26.25 74.62 6.03
N VAL A 224 25.69 74.72 4.83
CA VAL A 224 24.35 75.29 4.59
C VAL A 224 23.51 74.29 3.81
N VAL A 225 22.30 73.98 4.30
CA VAL A 225 21.33 73.15 3.57
C VAL A 225 20.77 73.98 2.40
N ALA A 226 21.09 73.57 1.18
CA ALA A 226 20.57 74.21 -0.04
C ALA A 226 19.23 73.62 -0.47
N GLU A 227 19.06 72.30 -0.32
CA GLU A 227 17.79 71.60 -0.60
C GLU A 227 17.47 70.65 0.55
N GLN A 228 16.28 70.78 1.12
CA GLN A 228 15.82 69.91 2.21
C GLN A 228 15.43 68.54 1.65
N GLY A 229 16.06 67.47 2.16
CA GLY A 229 15.71 66.11 1.78
C GLY A 229 14.31 65.72 2.29
N LYS A 230 13.65 64.81 1.56
CA LYS A 230 12.34 64.28 1.92
C LYS A 230 12.37 62.75 1.91
N GLU A 231 11.82 62.14 2.96
CA GLU A 231 11.69 60.70 3.03
C GLU A 231 10.79 60.16 1.90
N GLY A 232 11.27 59.10 1.27
CA GLY A 232 10.45 58.27 0.40
C GLY A 232 9.49 57.42 1.21
N MET A 233 8.62 56.69 0.54
CA MET A 233 7.68 55.76 1.16
C MET A 233 7.63 54.50 0.34
N ARG A 234 7.63 53.35 1.01
CA ARG A 234 7.35 52.05 0.41
C ARG A 234 6.20 51.36 1.11
N LYS A 235 5.44 50.58 0.36
CA LYS A 235 4.48 49.62 0.88
C LYS A 235 5.13 48.24 0.91
N VAL A 236 5.24 47.66 2.09
CA VAL A 236 5.73 46.29 2.29
C VAL A 236 4.54 45.39 2.60
N THR A 237 4.33 44.36 1.79
CA THR A 237 3.28 43.36 2.03
C THR A 237 3.88 42.17 2.78
N TYR A 238 3.29 41.86 3.94
CA TYR A 238 3.63 40.72 4.78
C TYR A 238 2.57 39.62 4.66
N ALA A 239 3.02 38.38 4.53
CA ALA A 239 2.20 37.21 4.83
C ALA A 239 2.24 36.92 6.33
N LEU A 240 1.08 36.98 6.96
CA LEU A 240 0.87 36.54 8.34
C LEU A 240 0.29 35.12 8.31
N ARG A 241 0.80 34.25 9.16
CA ARG A 241 0.28 32.90 9.32
C ARG A 241 0.03 32.62 10.79
N THR A 242 -1.10 32.01 11.09
CA THR A 242 -1.45 31.55 12.43
C THR A 242 -1.61 30.04 12.37
N VAL A 243 -1.01 29.31 13.33
CA VAL A 243 -1.14 27.85 13.45
C VAL A 243 -1.73 27.55 14.82
N ASN A 244 -2.89 26.89 14.87
CA ASN A 244 -3.61 26.59 16.11
C ASN A 244 -3.81 27.84 17.01
N GLY A 245 -4.12 28.99 16.40
CA GLY A 245 -4.27 30.27 17.11
C GLY A 245 -2.95 31.01 17.45
N VAL A 246 -1.78 30.38 17.24
CA VAL A 246 -0.48 30.98 17.51
C VAL A 246 0.09 31.69 16.26
N LYS A 247 0.27 33.01 16.36
CA LYS A 247 0.86 33.84 15.30
C LYS A 247 2.32 33.44 15.04
N GLN A 248 2.63 33.19 13.77
CA GLN A 248 3.99 32.95 13.29
C GLN A 248 4.66 34.28 12.92
N LYS A 249 5.98 34.25 12.73
CA LYS A 249 6.75 35.42 12.30
C LYS A 249 6.25 35.91 10.92
N PRO A 250 5.92 37.20 10.74
CA PRO A 250 5.54 37.75 9.44
C PRO A 250 6.64 37.53 8.39
N LYS A 251 6.25 37.10 7.20
CA LYS A 251 7.17 36.94 6.06
C LYS A 251 6.89 38.05 5.04
N LYS A 252 7.90 38.88 4.73
CA LYS A 252 7.82 39.85 3.62
C LYS A 252 7.64 39.08 2.31
N ILE A 253 6.61 39.41 1.54
CA ILE A 253 6.29 38.77 0.26
C ILE A 253 6.31 39.72 -0.93
N ALA A 254 6.14 41.03 -0.71
CA ALA A 254 6.25 42.04 -1.74
C ALA A 254 6.67 43.39 -1.16
N GLU A 255 7.21 44.25 -2.01
CA GLU A 255 7.58 45.63 -1.70
C GLU A 255 7.37 46.49 -2.93
N GLU A 256 6.83 47.69 -2.74
CA GLU A 256 6.59 48.66 -3.78
C GLU A 256 6.96 50.06 -3.27
N VAL A 257 7.81 50.78 -4.00
CA VAL A 257 8.11 52.18 -3.69
C VAL A 257 6.96 53.03 -4.22
N VAL A 258 6.24 53.69 -3.32
CA VAL A 258 5.12 54.58 -3.68
C VAL A 258 5.55 56.04 -3.77
N ARG A 259 6.67 56.39 -3.15
CA ARG A 259 7.31 57.71 -3.25
C ARG A 259 8.82 57.55 -3.15
N GLU A 260 9.56 58.00 -4.14
CA GLU A 260 11.02 58.02 -4.08
C GLU A 260 11.51 59.05 -3.04
N PRO A 261 12.60 58.77 -2.29
CA PRO A 261 13.20 59.76 -1.42
C PRO A 261 13.87 60.89 -2.21
N GLU A 262 13.72 62.13 -1.77
CA GLU A 262 14.44 63.28 -2.31
C GLU A 262 15.70 63.52 -1.46
N LYS A 263 16.86 63.55 -2.10
CA LYS A 263 18.14 63.77 -1.41
C LYS A 263 18.21 65.17 -0.76
N GLN A 264 18.89 65.28 0.38
CA GLN A 264 19.24 66.57 0.98
C GLN A 264 20.54 67.07 0.35
N VAL A 265 20.56 68.30 -0.16
CA VAL A 265 21.78 68.92 -0.69
C VAL A 265 22.35 69.88 0.33
N VAL A 266 23.59 69.66 0.74
CA VAL A 266 24.31 70.50 1.70
C VAL A 266 25.53 71.12 0.99
N LYS A 267 25.62 72.44 1.01
CA LYS A 267 26.77 73.18 0.51
C LYS A 267 27.81 73.36 1.61
N VAL A 268 29.07 73.11 1.29
CA VAL A 268 30.20 73.21 2.23
C VAL A 268 31.24 74.21 1.72
N GLY A 269 31.71 75.09 2.60
CA GLY A 269 32.74 76.09 2.30
C GLY A 269 34.15 75.64 2.61
#